data_AF-A0A480T307-F1
#
_entry.id   AF-A0A480T307-F1
#
_cell.length_a   1.000
_cell.length_b   1.000
_cell.length_c   1.000
_cell.angle_alpha   90.00
_cell.angle_beta   90.00
_cell.angle_gamma   90.00
#
_symmetry.space_group_name_H-M   'P 1'
#
loop_
_entity.id
_entity.type
_entity.pdbx_description
1 polymer ?
#
loop_
_entity_poly.entity_id
_entity_poly.type
_entity_poly.pdbx_seq_one_letter_code
_entity_poly.pdbx_strand_id
1 'polypeptide(L)'
;PSSSSSTRPLPVGSPAVCASVSGPFPAPRPGPSRSPGPHLPAGGLACSQAGPSSGTGARAERSRRASAAPLARAPSGSELRAELSCPAPRYPRGAQSFSPKGTCWDGGGWPEQGGDFCSDAFQVARGSRDDSSPQEPCYLRNMISKCRWKLLAMLAFVLVVMVWYSISREDRYIELFYFPILEKKEPCLQGEAERKVSKLFGNYSQEQPIFLQLKDYFWVKTPSAYELPYGTKGSEDLLLRVLAITSYSIPESIQRLKCRRCVVVGNGHRLRNSLLGEAINKYDVVIRLNNAPVAGYEGDVGSKTTMRLFYPESAHFNPKVEDNPDTLLVLVAFKAMDFHWIESILSDKKRVRKGFWKQPPLIWDVNPKQIRILNPFFMEIAADKLLRLPMQQPHKIKQKPTTGLLAITLALHLCDLVHIAGFGYPDAQNKKESIHYYEQITIKSMAWSGHNVSQEALAIKRMLEIGAVKNLTYF
;
A
#
# COMPACT_ATOMS: atom_id res chain seq x y z
N PRO A 1 3.22 39.88 53.76
CA PRO A 1 2.93 41.00 52.83
C PRO A 1 2.41 40.45 51.47
N SER A 2 1.10 40.45 51.14
CA SER A 2 0.18 41.59 50.89
C SER A 2 0.59 42.45 49.68
N SER A 3 -0.22 42.71 48.64
CA SER A 3 -1.65 42.44 48.34
C SER A 3 -1.84 42.12 46.83
N SER A 4 -2.86 41.46 46.25
CA SER A 4 -4.20 40.93 46.65
C SER A 4 -5.45 41.74 46.19
N SER A 5 -5.79 41.69 44.88
CA SER A 5 -7.10 42.00 44.27
C SER A 5 -7.34 41.04 43.06
N SER A 6 -8.51 40.48 42.71
CA SER A 6 -9.95 40.77 42.90
C SER A 6 -10.50 41.82 41.90
N THR A 7 -11.59 41.62 41.09
CA THR A 7 -12.63 40.55 41.08
C THR A 7 -13.50 40.49 39.78
N ARG A 8 -13.93 39.27 39.36
CA ARG A 8 -15.24 38.89 38.72
C ARG A 8 -15.57 39.26 37.22
N PRO A 9 -16.62 38.64 36.57
CA PRO A 9 -16.51 38.14 35.17
C PRO A 9 -17.76 38.26 34.22
N LEU A 10 -17.63 37.74 32.98
CA LEU A 10 -18.65 37.12 32.06
C LEU A 10 -19.92 37.92 31.66
N PRO A 11 -20.41 37.80 30.39
CA PRO A 11 -21.04 36.59 29.80
C PRO A 11 -20.36 36.13 28.49
N VAL A 12 -20.44 34.87 28.02
CA VAL A 12 -21.56 33.94 27.75
C VAL A 12 -22.46 34.37 26.58
N GLY A 13 -22.37 33.65 25.47
CA GLY A 13 -23.26 33.73 24.31
C GLY A 13 -23.14 32.47 23.46
N SER A 14 -24.24 31.73 23.32
CA SER A 14 -24.29 30.41 22.66
C SER A 14 -25.25 30.46 21.42
N PRO A 15 -25.55 29.36 20.70
CA PRO A 15 -25.41 29.35 19.23
C PRO A 15 -26.67 29.76 18.46
N ALA A 16 -26.47 30.08 17.18
CA ALA A 16 -27.54 30.18 16.16
C ALA A 16 -27.48 28.98 15.19
N VAL A 17 -28.65 28.55 14.71
CA VAL A 17 -28.85 27.33 13.90
C VAL A 17 -29.16 27.67 12.43
N CYS A 18 -28.97 26.68 11.56
CA CYS A 18 -29.12 26.74 10.10
C CYS A 18 -30.37 27.43 9.56
N ALA A 19 -30.23 28.09 8.40
CA ALA A 19 -31.32 28.31 7.44
C ALA A 19 -30.79 28.15 6.00
N SER A 20 -31.50 27.35 5.19
CA SER A 20 -31.21 27.14 3.77
C SER A 20 -32.23 27.87 2.89
N VAL A 21 -31.78 28.60 1.87
CA VAL A 21 -32.65 29.24 0.87
C VAL A 21 -32.08 29.01 -0.54
N SER A 22 -32.94 28.82 -1.54
CA SER A 22 -32.58 28.23 -2.84
C SER A 22 -33.00 29.05 -4.06
N GLY A 23 -32.02 29.60 -4.78
CA GLY A 23 -32.13 30.11 -6.17
C GLY A 23 -32.92 31.42 -6.38
N PRO A 24 -33.07 31.90 -7.64
CA PRO A 24 -32.45 31.45 -8.89
C PRO A 24 -31.56 32.52 -9.58
N PHE A 25 -30.93 32.17 -10.71
CA PHE A 25 -30.12 33.07 -11.56
C PHE A 25 -30.96 34.04 -12.41
N PRO A 26 -30.39 35.22 -12.75
CA PRO A 26 -30.61 35.89 -14.03
C PRO A 26 -29.34 35.90 -14.92
N ALA A 27 -29.53 35.92 -16.24
CA ALA A 27 -28.48 35.95 -17.26
C ALA A 27 -28.07 37.39 -17.66
N PRO A 28 -26.89 37.62 -18.28
CA PRO A 28 -26.37 38.96 -18.56
C PRO A 28 -27.04 39.67 -19.75
N ARG A 29 -26.91 41.00 -19.81
CA ARG A 29 -27.28 41.84 -20.97
C ARG A 29 -26.04 42.46 -21.65
N PRO A 30 -26.11 42.79 -22.95
CA PRO A 30 -24.95 43.27 -23.72
C PRO A 30 -24.66 44.76 -23.48
N GLY A 31 -23.43 45.18 -23.80
CA GLY A 31 -23.03 46.60 -23.86
C GLY A 31 -23.19 47.20 -25.28
N PRO A 32 -22.67 48.41 -25.52
CA PRO A 32 -22.47 48.94 -26.87
C PRO A 32 -20.99 49.22 -27.19
N SER A 33 -20.66 49.25 -28.49
CA SER A 33 -19.36 49.62 -29.04
C SER A 33 -19.41 50.97 -29.78
N ARG A 34 -18.26 51.66 -29.88
CA ARG A 34 -17.96 52.65 -30.95
C ARG A 34 -16.45 52.99 -31.01
N SER A 35 -16.04 53.54 -32.14
CA SER A 35 -14.65 53.70 -32.64
C SER A 35 -14.51 55.09 -33.32
N PRO A 36 -13.43 55.46 -34.07
CA PRO A 36 -11.99 55.13 -34.00
C PRO A 36 -11.00 56.33 -34.22
N GLY A 37 -9.71 56.17 -33.85
CA GLY A 37 -8.55 56.90 -34.42
C GLY A 37 -8.34 58.39 -34.04
N PRO A 38 -7.29 59.09 -34.59
CA PRO A 38 -6.29 58.63 -35.58
C PRO A 38 -4.79 59.06 -35.34
N HIS A 39 -3.89 58.62 -36.25
CA HIS A 39 -2.54 59.12 -36.66
C HIS A 39 -1.38 59.49 -35.68
N LEU A 40 -0.33 58.64 -35.70
CA LEU A 40 1.07 58.87 -36.18
C LEU A 40 1.66 60.30 -36.31
N PRO A 41 2.99 60.52 -36.07
CA PRO A 41 4.07 60.07 -36.98
C PRO A 41 5.32 59.44 -36.31
N ALA A 42 6.43 59.27 -37.05
CA ALA A 42 7.53 58.35 -36.73
C ALA A 42 8.96 58.89 -37.01
N GLY A 43 9.98 58.16 -36.50
CA GLY A 43 11.41 58.25 -36.85
C GLY A 43 12.25 57.29 -35.99
N GLY A 44 13.42 56.80 -36.40
CA GLY A 44 14.04 56.85 -37.74
C GLY A 44 15.55 56.49 -37.73
N LEU A 45 15.94 55.40 -38.41
CA LEU A 45 17.33 54.96 -38.71
C LEU A 45 18.19 54.56 -37.46
N ALA A 46 19.27 53.77 -37.54
CA ALA A 46 20.09 53.32 -38.69
C ALA A 46 20.64 51.88 -38.51
N CYS A 47 21.37 51.37 -39.52
CA CYS A 47 22.02 50.04 -39.53
C CYS A 47 23.55 50.15 -39.64
N SER A 48 24.29 49.13 -39.21
CA SER A 48 25.66 48.86 -39.71
C SER A 48 26.04 47.38 -39.62
N GLN A 49 26.80 46.91 -40.61
CA GLN A 49 27.55 45.63 -40.62
C GLN A 49 28.99 45.93 -41.05
N ALA A 50 29.96 45.25 -40.45
CA ALA A 50 31.25 44.91 -41.08
C ALA A 50 32.01 43.85 -40.24
N GLY A 51 32.75 42.96 -40.91
CA GLY A 51 33.91 42.23 -40.34
C GLY A 51 35.18 42.70 -41.09
N PRO A 52 36.13 41.83 -41.50
CA PRO A 52 36.45 40.47 -41.03
C PRO A 52 37.98 40.17 -40.94
N SER A 53 38.38 39.01 -40.38
CA SER A 53 39.74 38.39 -40.54
C SER A 53 39.76 36.95 -39.99
N SER A 54 39.91 35.87 -40.78
CA SER A 54 41.17 35.19 -41.19
C SER A 54 42.15 34.87 -40.03
N GLY A 55 42.67 33.65 -39.78
CA GLY A 55 42.61 32.30 -40.39
C GLY A 55 43.40 31.33 -39.46
N THR A 56 43.88 30.11 -39.79
CA THR A 56 43.92 29.29 -41.01
C THR A 56 44.15 27.79 -40.68
N GLY A 57 43.48 26.87 -41.37
CA GLY A 57 43.93 25.47 -41.60
C GLY A 57 43.74 24.40 -40.49
N ALA A 58 43.76 23.09 -40.78
CA ALA A 58 43.65 22.40 -42.08
C ALA A 58 43.37 20.87 -41.95
N ARG A 59 42.51 20.31 -42.83
CA ARG A 59 42.40 18.88 -43.28
C ARG A 59 42.15 17.78 -42.21
N ALA A 60 41.58 16.60 -42.51
CA ALA A 60 41.01 16.01 -43.74
C ALA A 60 39.74 15.18 -43.34
N GLU A 61 38.65 15.13 -44.13
CA GLU A 61 38.34 14.11 -45.16
C GLU A 61 38.19 12.67 -44.58
N ARG A 62 37.14 11.86 -44.84
CA ARG A 62 36.35 11.72 -46.09
C ARG A 62 34.94 11.09 -45.89
N SER A 63 33.97 11.57 -46.71
CA SER A 63 32.79 10.92 -47.36
C SER A 63 32.45 9.43 -47.05
N ARG A 64 31.19 8.97 -46.98
CA ARG A 64 30.05 8.95 -47.96
C ARG A 64 28.73 8.55 -47.24
N ARG A 65 27.49 8.64 -47.77
CA ARG A 65 26.84 9.27 -48.96
C ARG A 65 25.34 9.46 -48.61
N ALA A 66 24.62 10.31 -49.35
CA ALA A 66 23.15 10.43 -49.28
C ALA A 66 22.46 9.84 -50.53
N SER A 67 21.17 9.50 -50.40
CA SER A 67 20.17 9.29 -51.48
C SER A 67 18.77 9.58 -50.89
N ALA A 68 17.81 10.06 -51.70
CA ALA A 68 16.49 10.48 -51.22
C ALA A 68 15.39 10.37 -52.29
N ALA A 69 14.12 10.33 -51.83
CA ALA A 69 12.86 10.50 -52.60
C ALA A 69 12.51 9.34 -53.60
N PRO A 70 11.25 9.25 -54.11
CA PRO A 70 10.10 10.14 -53.95
C PRO A 70 8.78 9.46 -53.44
N LEU A 71 7.66 10.16 -53.61
CA LEU A 71 6.32 9.91 -53.04
C LEU A 71 5.54 8.74 -53.68
N ALA A 72 4.50 8.29 -52.96
CA ALA A 72 3.27 7.72 -53.54
C ALA A 72 2.02 8.29 -52.82
N ARG A 73 0.85 8.30 -53.49
CA ARG A 73 -0.45 8.73 -52.95
C ARG A 73 -1.31 7.53 -52.52
N ALA A 74 -2.29 7.77 -51.66
CA ALA A 74 -3.28 6.78 -51.21
C ALA A 74 -4.40 6.53 -52.24
N PRO A 75 -5.21 5.48 -52.03
CA PRO A 75 -6.66 5.55 -52.22
C PRO A 75 -7.45 5.34 -50.91
N SER A 76 -8.76 5.51 -50.98
CA SER A 76 -9.72 5.55 -49.87
C SER A 76 -10.60 4.30 -49.75
N GLY A 77 -11.16 4.06 -48.56
CA GLY A 77 -12.14 3.01 -48.26
C GLY A 77 -11.62 2.01 -47.21
N SER A 78 -12.44 1.46 -46.31
CA SER A 78 -13.87 1.66 -46.05
C SER A 78 -14.17 1.58 -44.54
N GLU A 79 -15.38 1.95 -44.12
CA GLU A 79 -15.82 1.80 -42.73
C GLU A 79 -15.94 0.32 -42.32
N LEU A 80 -15.49 -0.02 -41.12
CA LEU A 80 -15.89 -1.27 -40.45
C LEU A 80 -16.04 -1.03 -38.94
N ARG A 81 -17.30 -0.86 -38.52
CA ARG A 81 -17.73 -0.52 -37.17
C ARG A 81 -17.78 -1.78 -36.29
N ALA A 82 -16.64 -2.13 -35.69
CA ALA A 82 -16.53 -3.29 -34.80
C ALA A 82 -16.94 -2.95 -33.35
N GLU A 83 -18.21 -3.17 -33.00
CA GLU A 83 -18.66 -3.12 -31.60
C GLU A 83 -18.21 -4.39 -30.85
N LEU A 84 -17.26 -4.24 -29.93
CA LEU A 84 -16.78 -5.34 -29.07
C LEU A 84 -17.49 -5.34 -27.72
N SER A 85 -18.75 -5.78 -27.73
CA SER A 85 -19.53 -6.04 -26.53
C SER A 85 -18.97 -7.24 -25.74
N CYS A 86 -18.76 -7.07 -24.44
CA CYS A 86 -18.18 -8.11 -23.58
C CYS A 86 -19.18 -9.26 -23.33
N PRO A 87 -18.78 -10.55 -23.49
CA PRO A 87 -19.61 -11.67 -23.10
C PRO A 87 -19.56 -11.89 -21.57
N ALA A 88 -20.73 -11.90 -20.92
CA ALA A 88 -20.85 -12.23 -19.50
C ALA A 88 -20.71 -13.76 -19.26
N PRO A 89 -20.17 -14.20 -18.10
CA PRO A 89 -20.01 -15.61 -17.79
C PRO A 89 -21.36 -16.32 -17.53
N ARG A 90 -21.53 -17.53 -18.09
CA ARG A 90 -22.70 -18.38 -17.81
C ARG A 90 -22.48 -19.22 -16.56
N TYR A 91 -23.35 -19.07 -15.56
CA TYR A 91 -23.52 -20.01 -14.46
C TYR A 91 -24.52 -21.13 -14.83
N PRO A 92 -24.24 -22.40 -14.48
CA PRO A 92 -25.29 -23.39 -14.22
C PRO A 92 -26.04 -23.05 -12.92
N ARG A 93 -27.32 -23.42 -12.81
CA ARG A 93 -28.15 -23.20 -11.60
C ARG A 93 -28.47 -24.53 -10.91
N GLY A 94 -28.68 -24.48 -9.59
CA GLY A 94 -29.30 -25.55 -8.79
C GLY A 94 -28.52 -25.82 -7.49
N ALA A 95 -29.12 -25.80 -6.30
CA ALA A 95 -30.49 -25.41 -5.94
C ALA A 95 -30.58 -24.88 -4.49
N GLN A 96 -31.76 -24.35 -4.15
CA GLN A 96 -32.24 -23.92 -2.81
C GLN A 96 -31.78 -24.86 -1.68
N SER A 97 -31.10 -24.43 -0.60
CA SER A 97 -31.42 -23.43 0.44
C SER A 97 -32.35 -23.94 1.56
N PHE A 98 -31.82 -24.09 2.77
CA PHE A 98 -32.57 -23.97 4.03
C PHE A 98 -31.63 -23.51 5.17
N SER A 99 -32.10 -22.57 5.99
CA SER A 99 -31.37 -22.07 7.17
C SER A 99 -31.81 -22.81 8.44
N PRO A 100 -30.92 -23.03 9.43
CA PRO A 100 -31.31 -23.61 10.70
C PRO A 100 -32.17 -22.63 11.52
N LYS A 101 -33.32 -23.09 12.02
CA LYS A 101 -34.01 -22.43 13.14
C LYS A 101 -33.45 -22.98 14.45
N GLY A 102 -33.09 -22.09 15.37
CA GLY A 102 -32.89 -22.44 16.77
C GLY A 102 -34.21 -22.40 17.55
N THR A 103 -34.31 -23.20 18.61
CA THR A 103 -35.36 -23.12 19.64
C THR A 103 -34.72 -23.37 21.01
N CYS A 104 -35.19 -22.67 22.04
CA CYS A 104 -34.60 -22.65 23.37
C CYS A 104 -34.97 -23.88 24.24
N TRP A 105 -34.31 -24.00 25.39
CA TRP A 105 -34.55 -25.01 26.41
C TRP A 105 -35.60 -24.55 27.44
N ASP A 106 -36.43 -25.50 27.89
CA ASP A 106 -37.23 -25.50 29.13
C ASP A 106 -37.58 -26.98 29.45
N GLY A 107 -37.84 -27.43 30.67
CA GLY A 107 -37.77 -26.75 31.97
C GLY A 107 -37.63 -27.73 33.15
N GLY A 108 -38.47 -28.78 33.20
CA GLY A 108 -38.43 -29.84 34.23
C GLY A 108 -39.67 -30.75 34.22
N GLY A 109 -39.65 -31.84 35.02
CA GLY A 109 -40.83 -32.71 35.25
C GLY A 109 -40.56 -34.22 35.39
N TRP A 110 -40.64 -34.72 36.62
CA TRP A 110 -40.92 -36.12 37.02
C TRP A 110 -42.17 -36.09 37.94
N PRO A 111 -42.79 -37.21 38.39
CA PRO A 111 -42.56 -38.64 38.10
C PRO A 111 -43.77 -39.26 37.32
N GLU A 112 -44.42 -40.44 37.48
CA GLU A 112 -44.51 -41.54 38.49
C GLU A 112 -44.86 -42.93 37.89
N GLN A 113 -44.37 -43.98 38.59
CA GLN A 113 -44.96 -45.30 38.97
C GLN A 113 -45.88 -46.16 38.06
N GLY A 114 -45.75 -47.49 38.27
CA GLY A 114 -46.69 -48.55 37.86
C GLY A 114 -46.29 -49.34 36.60
N GLY A 115 -46.39 -50.68 36.52
CA GLY A 115 -46.74 -51.69 37.53
C GLY A 115 -47.20 -53.00 36.84
N ASP A 116 -46.61 -54.15 37.18
CA ASP A 116 -46.94 -55.45 36.55
C ASP A 116 -48.32 -56.00 36.96
N PHE A 117 -49.01 -56.72 36.07
CA PHE A 117 -49.82 -57.91 36.43
C PHE A 117 -50.14 -58.81 35.22
N CYS A 118 -50.29 -60.12 35.46
CA CYS A 118 -50.54 -61.16 34.44
C CYS A 118 -52.03 -61.56 34.33
N SER A 119 -52.43 -62.22 33.23
CA SER A 119 -53.60 -63.13 33.16
C SER A 119 -53.56 -64.06 31.93
N ASP A 120 -53.97 -65.32 32.10
CA ASP A 120 -54.04 -66.37 31.07
C ASP A 120 -55.42 -66.47 30.38
N ALA A 121 -55.49 -66.95 29.13
CA ALA A 121 -56.71 -67.55 28.54
C ALA A 121 -56.49 -68.45 27.29
N PHE A 122 -56.58 -69.78 27.48
CA PHE A 122 -57.20 -70.82 26.63
C PHE A 122 -57.19 -70.81 25.07
N GLN A 123 -56.57 -71.89 24.52
CA GLN A 123 -57.04 -72.84 23.47
C GLN A 123 -57.69 -72.38 22.14
N VAL A 124 -57.19 -72.94 21.01
CA VAL A 124 -57.81 -74.02 20.18
C VAL A 124 -56.87 -74.34 18.97
N ALA A 125 -56.94 -75.55 18.39
CA ALA A 125 -55.93 -76.08 17.45
C ALA A 125 -56.42 -76.36 16.02
N ARG A 126 -55.50 -76.33 15.02
CA ARG A 126 -55.58 -77.09 13.74
C ARG A 126 -54.31 -77.02 12.88
N GLY A 127 -53.91 -78.16 12.29
CA GLY A 127 -52.99 -78.27 11.14
C GLY A 127 -51.48 -78.09 11.45
N SER A 128 -50.48 -78.82 10.92
CA SER A 128 -50.29 -80.15 10.27
C SER A 128 -49.23 -80.02 9.16
N ARG A 129 -48.27 -80.96 9.12
CA ARG A 129 -47.16 -81.16 8.16
C ARG A 129 -45.96 -80.20 8.19
N ASP A 130 -44.89 -80.70 8.83
CA ASP A 130 -43.61 -81.06 8.21
C ASP A 130 -43.00 -80.16 7.12
N ASP A 131 -41.83 -79.57 7.40
CA ASP A 131 -40.57 -79.99 6.74
C ASP A 131 -39.35 -79.69 7.65
N SER A 132 -38.14 -80.03 7.20
CA SER A 132 -36.91 -80.18 8.01
C SER A 132 -35.89 -79.04 7.86
N SER A 133 -34.82 -79.07 8.67
CA SER A 133 -33.65 -78.16 8.68
C SER A 133 -33.80 -76.88 9.55
N PRO A 134 -32.70 -76.23 9.98
CA PRO A 134 -32.05 -76.63 11.24
C PRO A 134 -32.10 -75.53 12.32
N GLN A 135 -31.96 -75.96 13.58
CA GLN A 135 -32.13 -75.11 14.76
C GLN A 135 -30.89 -74.23 15.03
N GLU A 136 -30.85 -73.00 14.51
CA GLU A 136 -29.80 -72.04 14.90
C GLU A 136 -29.86 -71.70 16.41
N PRO A 137 -28.73 -71.74 17.13
CA PRO A 137 -28.71 -71.46 18.57
C PRO A 137 -28.85 -69.95 18.84
N CYS A 138 -29.93 -69.56 19.52
CA CYS A 138 -30.20 -68.17 19.92
C CYS A 138 -29.06 -67.49 20.72
N TYR A 139 -28.16 -68.27 21.31
CA TYR A 139 -26.90 -67.80 21.89
C TYR A 139 -26.05 -66.97 20.92
N LEU A 140 -25.98 -67.36 19.64
CA LEU A 140 -25.13 -66.69 18.65
C LEU A 140 -25.63 -65.27 18.36
N ARG A 141 -26.95 -65.08 18.24
CA ARG A 141 -27.59 -63.78 18.00
C ARG A 141 -27.34 -62.79 19.15
N ASN A 142 -27.39 -63.26 20.40
CA ASN A 142 -27.07 -62.46 21.58
C ASN A 142 -25.56 -62.12 21.68
N MET A 143 -24.68 -63.04 21.28
CA MET A 143 -23.23 -62.79 21.24
C MET A 143 -22.87 -61.75 20.17
N ILE A 144 -23.45 -61.87 18.96
CA ILE A 144 -23.30 -60.88 17.88
C ILE A 144 -23.84 -59.51 18.30
N SER A 145 -24.98 -59.45 19.00
CA SER A 145 -25.54 -58.21 19.55
C SER A 145 -24.57 -57.52 20.53
N LYS A 146 -24.06 -58.25 21.54
CA LYS A 146 -23.09 -57.71 22.51
C LYS A 146 -21.77 -57.28 21.85
N CYS A 147 -21.28 -58.01 20.85
CA CYS A 147 -20.09 -57.61 20.10
C CYS A 147 -20.31 -56.35 19.25
N ARG A 148 -21.47 -56.22 18.57
CA ARG A 148 -21.83 -55.00 17.82
C ARG A 148 -21.93 -53.78 18.72
N TRP A 149 -22.53 -53.90 19.91
CA TRP A 149 -22.66 -52.77 20.83
C TRP A 149 -21.31 -52.35 21.41
N LYS A 150 -20.43 -53.32 21.75
CA LYS A 150 -19.03 -53.02 22.13
C LYS A 150 -18.26 -52.32 21.01
N LEU A 151 -18.41 -52.76 19.76
CA LEU A 151 -17.73 -52.15 18.60
C LEU A 151 -18.22 -50.71 18.36
N LEU A 152 -19.52 -50.46 18.49
CA LEU A 152 -20.11 -49.12 18.40
C LEU A 152 -19.64 -48.21 19.53
N ALA A 153 -19.54 -48.71 20.77
CA ALA A 153 -19.01 -47.95 21.90
C ALA A 153 -17.53 -47.59 21.70
N MET A 154 -16.71 -48.52 21.19
CA MET A 154 -15.30 -48.24 20.85
C MET A 154 -15.17 -47.21 19.72
N LEU A 155 -16.00 -47.29 18.68
CA LEU A 155 -16.03 -46.30 17.59
C LEU A 155 -16.45 -44.91 18.11
N ALA A 156 -17.47 -44.82 18.96
CA ALA A 156 -17.89 -43.58 19.58
C ALA A 156 -16.78 -42.99 20.47
N PHE A 157 -16.10 -43.80 21.27
CA PHE A 157 -14.97 -43.37 22.09
C PHE A 157 -13.80 -42.85 21.23
N VAL A 158 -13.43 -43.56 20.16
CA VAL A 158 -12.39 -43.11 19.22
C VAL A 158 -12.79 -41.79 18.53
N LEU A 159 -14.05 -41.61 18.14
CA LEU A 159 -14.53 -40.35 17.57
C LEU A 159 -14.47 -39.21 18.59
N VAL A 160 -14.88 -39.42 19.84
CA VAL A 160 -14.76 -38.42 20.91
C VAL A 160 -13.29 -38.08 21.19
N VAL A 161 -12.39 -39.06 21.24
CA VAL A 161 -10.95 -38.83 21.42
C VAL A 161 -10.34 -38.09 20.23
N MET A 162 -10.76 -38.39 18.99
CA MET A 162 -10.30 -37.68 17.78
C MET A 162 -10.82 -36.24 17.71
N VAL A 163 -12.07 -36.00 18.13
CA VAL A 163 -12.63 -34.64 18.23
C VAL A 163 -11.94 -33.86 19.35
N TRP A 164 -11.75 -34.46 20.53
CA TRP A 164 -11.01 -33.84 21.64
C TRP A 164 -9.56 -33.54 21.26
N TYR A 165 -8.90 -34.45 20.54
CA TYR A 165 -7.53 -34.24 20.04
C TYR A 165 -7.46 -33.14 18.99
N SER A 166 -8.46 -33.02 18.09
CA SER A 166 -8.55 -31.90 17.14
C SER A 166 -8.77 -30.57 17.86
N ILE A 167 -9.73 -30.48 18.77
CA ILE A 167 -10.02 -29.26 19.56
C ILE A 167 -8.78 -28.87 20.40
N SER A 168 -8.23 -29.80 21.18
CA SER A 168 -7.02 -29.54 22.00
C SER A 168 -5.78 -29.21 21.16
N ARG A 169 -5.73 -29.65 19.89
CA ARG A 169 -4.70 -29.25 18.92
C ARG A 169 -4.96 -27.87 18.33
N GLU A 170 -6.21 -27.48 18.12
CA GLU A 170 -6.59 -26.12 17.71
C GLU A 170 -6.36 -25.13 18.84
N ASP A 171 -6.74 -25.44 20.08
CA ASP A 171 -6.42 -24.64 21.28
C ASP A 171 -4.90 -24.45 21.43
N ARG A 172 -4.12 -25.52 21.28
CA ARG A 172 -2.64 -25.45 21.28
C ARG A 172 -2.07 -24.68 20.08
N TYR A 173 -2.77 -24.61 18.96
CA TYR A 173 -2.38 -23.72 17.85
C TYR A 173 -2.74 -22.27 18.18
N ILE A 174 -3.90 -22.02 18.77
CA ILE A 174 -4.33 -20.68 19.20
C ILE A 174 -3.31 -20.12 20.21
N GLU A 175 -2.91 -20.86 21.25
CA GLU A 175 -1.85 -20.39 22.16
C GLU A 175 -0.45 -20.25 21.50
N LEU A 176 -0.13 -21.00 20.44
CA LEU A 176 1.16 -20.85 19.74
C LEU A 176 1.21 -19.65 18.78
N PHE A 177 0.06 -19.22 18.26
CA PHE A 177 -0.06 -18.12 17.31
C PHE A 177 -0.57 -16.82 17.95
N TYR A 178 -1.25 -16.88 19.09
CA TYR A 178 -1.36 -15.74 19.99
C TYR A 178 0.01 -15.50 20.64
N PHE A 179 0.83 -14.69 19.98
CA PHE A 179 1.77 -13.85 20.72
C PHE A 179 0.95 -12.78 21.44
N PRO A 180 0.72 -12.86 22.76
CA PRO A 180 0.38 -11.65 23.49
C PRO A 180 1.57 -10.71 23.30
N ILE A 181 1.35 -9.60 22.57
CA ILE A 181 2.29 -8.48 22.58
C ILE A 181 2.20 -7.88 23.97
N LEU A 182 2.95 -8.47 24.90
CA LEU A 182 3.02 -8.05 26.29
C LEU A 182 3.44 -6.58 26.30
N GLU A 183 2.51 -5.66 26.62
CA GLU A 183 2.69 -4.21 26.46
C GLU A 183 3.64 -3.59 27.51
N LYS A 184 4.83 -4.18 27.69
CA LYS A 184 6.02 -3.39 27.98
C LYS A 184 6.23 -2.43 26.80
N LYS A 185 5.61 -1.25 26.88
CA LYS A 185 5.82 -0.13 25.97
C LYS A 185 7.33 0.12 25.85
N GLU A 186 7.89 -0.37 24.75
CA GLU A 186 9.32 -0.33 24.46
C GLU A 186 9.78 1.13 24.53
N PRO A 187 10.70 1.48 25.45
CA PRO A 187 10.95 2.87 25.83
C PRO A 187 11.44 3.65 24.62
N CYS A 188 10.68 4.68 24.23
CA CYS A 188 11.05 5.54 23.12
C CYS A 188 12.09 6.54 23.61
N LEU A 189 13.36 6.34 23.25
CA LEU A 189 14.45 7.24 23.62
C LEU A 189 14.73 8.22 22.46
N GLN A 190 14.65 9.52 22.75
CA GLN A 190 14.88 10.56 21.75
C GLN A 190 16.29 10.44 21.15
N GLY A 191 16.40 10.59 19.83
CA GLY A 191 17.64 10.43 19.08
C GLY A 191 18.26 9.03 19.15
N GLU A 192 17.49 7.97 19.47
CA GLU A 192 18.00 6.61 19.45
C GLU A 192 18.26 6.11 18.02
N ALA A 193 17.29 6.22 17.12
CA ALA A 193 17.51 5.92 15.70
C ALA A 193 18.60 6.81 15.09
N GLU A 194 18.68 8.10 15.43
CA GLU A 194 19.76 9.02 15.00
C GLU A 194 21.16 8.47 15.38
N ARG A 195 21.33 7.98 16.61
CA ARG A 195 22.57 7.33 17.08
C ARG A 195 22.88 5.99 16.39
N LYS A 196 21.87 5.31 15.84
CA LYS A 196 22.04 4.10 15.02
C LYS A 196 22.29 4.46 13.55
N VAL A 197 21.71 5.55 13.05
CA VAL A 197 21.95 6.14 11.73
C VAL A 197 23.42 6.54 11.57
N SER A 198 24.03 7.21 12.56
CA SER A 198 25.46 7.56 12.52
C SER A 198 26.37 6.36 12.25
N LYS A 199 26.00 5.14 12.71
CA LYS A 199 26.77 3.90 12.49
C LYS A 199 26.57 3.29 11.10
N LEU A 200 25.42 3.51 10.47
CA LEU A 200 25.07 3.00 9.13
C LEU A 200 25.47 3.97 8.01
N PHE A 201 25.28 5.26 8.24
CA PHE A 201 25.25 6.30 7.22
C PHE A 201 26.34 7.38 7.40
N GLY A 202 26.86 7.54 8.63
CA GLY A 202 27.78 8.62 9.00
C GLY A 202 27.06 9.93 9.37
N ASN A 203 27.75 10.80 10.11
CA ASN A 203 27.13 11.98 10.75
C ASN A 203 26.59 13.03 9.76
N TYR A 204 27.21 13.18 8.58
CA TYR A 204 26.80 14.17 7.56
C TYR A 204 25.36 13.97 7.05
N SER A 205 24.77 12.81 7.27
CA SER A 205 23.40 12.49 6.84
C SER A 205 22.29 13.27 7.57
N GLN A 206 22.61 13.90 8.69
CA GLN A 206 21.63 14.52 9.60
C GLN A 206 21.24 15.96 9.22
N GLU A 207 22.02 16.64 8.38
CA GLU A 207 21.78 18.05 7.99
C GLU A 207 20.83 18.21 6.78
N GLN A 208 20.52 17.11 6.09
CA GLN A 208 19.79 17.14 4.81
C GLN A 208 18.27 17.25 5.01
N PRO A 209 17.58 18.20 4.34
CA PRO A 209 16.14 18.35 4.49
C PRO A 209 15.40 17.15 3.89
N ILE A 210 14.43 16.61 4.65
CA ILE A 210 13.60 15.46 4.25
C ILE A 210 12.91 15.70 2.89
N PHE A 211 12.35 16.90 2.71
CA PHE A 211 11.68 17.33 1.50
C PHE A 211 12.41 18.52 0.86
N LEU A 212 12.46 18.56 -0.47
CA LEU A 212 13.05 19.66 -1.23
C LEU A 212 12.28 20.96 -1.02
N GLN A 213 12.97 22.09 -0.91
CA GLN A 213 12.36 23.40 -0.62
C GLN A 213 12.59 24.36 -1.79
N LEU A 214 11.59 25.19 -2.09
CA LEU A 214 11.64 26.11 -3.24
C LEU A 214 12.84 27.09 -3.15
N LYS A 215 13.24 27.46 -1.93
CA LYS A 215 14.38 28.33 -1.64
C LYS A 215 15.73 27.78 -2.15
N ASP A 216 15.85 26.45 -2.24
CA ASP A 216 17.10 25.76 -2.58
C ASP A 216 17.50 26.00 -4.05
N TYR A 217 16.51 26.37 -4.88
CA TYR A 217 16.63 26.51 -6.33
C TYR A 217 16.63 27.96 -6.84
N PHE A 218 16.24 28.95 -6.02
CA PHE A 218 16.21 30.36 -6.45
C PHE A 218 17.60 31.02 -6.56
N TRP A 219 18.60 30.50 -5.84
CA TRP A 219 19.92 31.14 -5.69
C TRP A 219 21.08 30.13 -5.79
N VAL A 220 20.91 29.08 -6.60
CA VAL A 220 21.71 27.82 -6.65
C VAL A 220 23.20 28.04 -6.31
N LYS A 221 23.55 27.88 -5.02
CA LYS A 221 24.94 27.97 -4.53
C LYS A 221 25.72 26.66 -4.73
N THR A 222 24.98 25.56 -4.87
CA THR A 222 25.49 24.19 -5.02
C THR A 222 24.59 23.44 -6.00
N PRO A 223 24.94 23.36 -7.30
CA PRO A 223 24.17 22.57 -8.27
C PRO A 223 24.28 21.07 -7.94
N SER A 224 23.25 20.30 -8.27
CA SER A 224 23.24 18.87 -7.97
C SER A 224 24.25 18.10 -8.84
N ALA A 225 25.08 17.25 -8.23
CA ALA A 225 26.09 16.47 -8.94
C ALA A 225 25.49 15.38 -9.86
N TYR A 226 24.34 14.84 -9.45
CA TYR A 226 23.71 13.65 -10.05
C TYR A 226 22.33 13.94 -10.62
N GLU A 227 21.93 13.16 -11.62
CA GLU A 227 20.56 13.11 -12.14
C GLU A 227 19.66 12.29 -11.20
N LEU A 228 18.35 12.32 -11.44
CA LEU A 228 17.40 11.43 -10.77
C LEU A 228 17.76 9.95 -11.04
N PRO A 229 17.66 9.06 -10.05
CA PRO A 229 16.99 9.23 -8.76
C PRO A 229 17.89 9.71 -7.61
N TYR A 230 19.16 10.06 -7.87
CA TYR A 230 20.17 10.34 -6.84
C TYR A 230 20.40 11.84 -6.60
N GLY A 231 20.13 12.68 -7.59
CA GLY A 231 20.13 14.14 -7.48
C GLY A 231 19.04 14.77 -8.35
N THR A 232 19.12 16.07 -8.57
CA THR A 232 18.11 16.86 -9.32
C THR A 232 18.61 17.46 -10.62
N LYS A 233 19.85 17.13 -11.03
CA LYS A 233 20.52 17.65 -12.23
C LYS A 233 19.69 17.42 -13.49
N GLY A 234 19.50 18.46 -14.30
CA GLY A 234 18.74 18.40 -15.55
C GLY A 234 17.22 18.27 -15.37
N SER A 235 16.70 18.61 -14.18
CA SER A 235 15.27 18.56 -13.85
C SER A 235 14.77 19.77 -13.05
N GLU A 236 15.65 20.75 -12.81
CA GLU A 236 15.46 21.91 -11.93
C GLU A 236 14.26 22.78 -12.35
N ASP A 237 14.09 23.07 -13.65
CA ASP A 237 12.97 23.86 -14.17
C ASP A 237 11.60 23.22 -13.89
N LEU A 238 11.52 21.90 -14.01
CA LEU A 238 10.31 21.12 -13.74
C LEU A 238 10.03 21.07 -12.24
N LEU A 239 11.08 20.81 -11.46
CA LEU A 239 11.03 20.77 -10.01
C LEU A 239 10.62 22.12 -9.40
N LEU A 240 11.15 23.24 -9.88
CA LEU A 240 10.76 24.60 -9.48
C LEU A 240 9.25 24.81 -9.63
N ARG A 241 8.67 24.42 -10.78
CA ARG A 241 7.22 24.56 -11.03
C ARG A 241 6.37 23.66 -10.13
N VAL A 242 6.86 22.48 -9.78
CA VAL A 242 6.20 21.58 -8.82
C VAL A 242 6.31 22.10 -7.38
N LEU A 243 7.47 22.61 -6.96
CA LEU A 243 7.68 23.18 -5.62
C LEU A 243 6.90 24.48 -5.41
N ALA A 244 6.61 25.24 -6.47
CA ALA A 244 5.78 26.44 -6.42
C ALA A 244 4.28 26.17 -6.14
N ILE A 245 3.80 24.93 -6.35
CA ILE A 245 2.38 24.56 -6.19
C ILE A 245 2.12 23.48 -5.11
N THR A 246 3.18 22.91 -4.53
CA THR A 246 3.10 21.87 -3.49
C THR A 246 3.48 22.42 -2.12
N SER A 247 3.91 21.57 -1.19
CA SER A 247 4.40 21.99 0.13
C SER A 247 5.60 21.14 0.54
N TYR A 248 6.36 21.60 1.53
CA TYR A 248 7.64 21.00 1.94
C TYR A 248 7.81 20.87 3.46
N SER A 249 6.84 21.32 4.26
CA SER A 249 6.88 21.19 5.72
C SER A 249 6.39 19.81 6.20
N ILE A 250 7.09 19.23 7.18
CA ILE A 250 6.54 18.12 7.98
C ILE A 250 5.37 18.69 8.82
N PRO A 251 4.21 17.99 8.93
CA PRO A 251 3.11 18.42 9.78
C PRO A 251 3.55 18.69 11.22
N GLU A 252 3.02 19.77 11.81
CA GLU A 252 3.37 20.16 13.17
C GLU A 252 2.97 19.10 14.22
N SER A 253 1.92 18.33 13.94
CA SER A 253 1.52 17.14 14.71
C SER A 253 2.62 16.07 14.81
N ILE A 254 3.54 16.00 13.84
CA ILE A 254 4.70 15.11 13.86
C ILE A 254 5.91 15.81 14.48
N GLN A 255 6.13 17.10 14.18
CA GLN A 255 7.26 17.88 14.73
C GLN A 255 7.20 18.05 16.25
N ARG A 256 6.00 18.18 16.84
CA ARG A 256 5.81 18.35 18.29
C ARG A 256 5.95 17.06 19.11
N LEU A 257 6.17 15.90 18.47
CA LEU A 257 6.33 14.63 19.17
C LEU A 257 7.71 14.55 19.84
N LYS A 258 7.74 14.40 21.17
CA LYS A 258 8.99 14.25 21.95
C LYS A 258 9.80 13.01 21.58
N CYS A 259 9.15 11.97 21.05
CA CYS A 259 9.78 10.79 20.50
C CYS A 259 8.83 10.18 19.48
N ARG A 260 9.28 10.05 18.22
CA ARG A 260 8.48 9.63 17.07
C ARG A 260 8.59 8.12 16.87
N ARG A 261 7.53 7.38 17.18
CA ARG A 261 7.41 5.95 16.88
C ARG A 261 6.87 5.77 15.47
N CYS A 262 7.68 5.18 14.60
CA CYS A 262 7.33 4.96 13.20
C CYS A 262 7.24 3.49 12.86
N VAL A 263 6.28 3.12 12.01
CA VAL A 263 6.24 1.81 11.35
C VAL A 263 6.22 1.99 9.83
N VAL A 264 7.13 1.31 9.14
CA VAL A 264 7.11 1.19 7.68
C VAL A 264 6.36 -0.09 7.32
N VAL A 265 5.23 0.06 6.64
CA VAL A 265 4.41 -1.06 6.16
C VAL A 265 4.77 -1.31 4.70
N GLY A 266 5.53 -2.38 4.47
CA GLY A 266 5.86 -2.90 3.15
C GLY A 266 4.67 -3.60 2.50
N ASN A 267 4.81 -3.94 1.22
CA ASN A 267 3.73 -4.60 0.46
C ASN A 267 3.69 -6.12 0.66
N GLY A 268 4.62 -6.69 1.44
CA GLY A 268 4.94 -8.12 1.47
C GLY A 268 3.76 -9.03 1.85
N HIS A 269 3.69 -10.20 1.22
CA HIS A 269 2.66 -11.21 1.46
C HIS A 269 2.52 -11.64 2.94
N ARG A 270 3.60 -11.50 3.73
CA ARG A 270 3.65 -11.80 5.18
C ARG A 270 2.73 -10.95 6.06
N LEU A 271 2.07 -9.92 5.51
CA LEU A 271 0.98 -9.21 6.18
C LEU A 271 -0.36 -9.96 6.07
N ARG A 272 -0.52 -10.88 5.12
CA ARG A 272 -1.80 -11.53 4.85
C ARG A 272 -2.20 -12.48 5.98
N ASN A 273 -3.39 -12.27 6.54
CA ASN A 273 -3.92 -12.96 7.71
C ASN A 273 -3.01 -12.81 8.96
N SER A 274 -2.27 -11.70 9.06
CA SER A 274 -1.33 -11.44 10.17
C SER A 274 -2.00 -10.76 11.38
N LEU A 275 -3.19 -10.18 11.21
CA LEU A 275 -3.94 -9.44 12.24
C LEU A 275 -3.16 -8.28 12.91
N LEU A 276 -2.08 -7.79 12.28
CA LEU A 276 -1.21 -6.73 12.82
C LEU A 276 -1.85 -5.34 12.79
N GLY A 277 -3.05 -5.16 12.27
CA GLY A 277 -3.64 -3.86 11.99
C GLY A 277 -3.86 -2.97 13.22
N GLU A 278 -4.28 -3.53 14.35
CA GLU A 278 -4.38 -2.78 15.60
C GLU A 278 -2.98 -2.33 16.08
N ALA A 279 -1.99 -3.23 16.02
CA ALA A 279 -0.61 -2.92 16.41
C ALA A 279 0.00 -1.83 15.50
N ILE A 280 -0.24 -1.86 14.20
CA ILE A 280 0.20 -0.83 13.23
C ILE A 280 -0.49 0.51 13.51
N ASN A 281 -1.76 0.52 13.89
CA ASN A 281 -2.49 1.75 14.23
C ASN A 281 -1.96 2.44 15.51
N LYS A 282 -1.26 1.72 16.41
CA LYS A 282 -0.66 2.27 17.65
C LYS A 282 0.62 3.11 17.45
N TYR A 283 1.17 3.21 16.24
CA TYR A 283 2.36 4.05 15.95
C TYR A 283 1.98 5.50 15.68
N ASP A 284 2.88 6.44 15.99
CA ASP A 284 2.65 7.88 15.76
C ASP A 284 2.60 8.17 14.25
N VAL A 285 3.54 7.58 13.49
CA VAL A 285 3.66 7.73 12.04
C VAL A 285 3.60 6.35 11.37
N VAL A 286 2.61 6.14 10.49
CA VAL A 286 2.54 4.96 9.63
C VAL A 286 2.97 5.35 8.21
N ILE A 287 4.01 4.70 7.69
CA ILE A 287 4.57 4.94 6.35
C ILE A 287 4.19 3.76 5.44
N ARG A 288 3.39 4.01 4.40
CA ARG A 288 2.98 3.04 3.38
C ARG A 288 3.64 3.30 2.04
N LEU A 289 3.58 2.33 1.13
CA LEU A 289 4.27 2.36 -0.16
C LEU A 289 3.30 2.11 -1.33
N ASN A 290 3.55 2.79 -2.45
CA ASN A 290 2.95 2.48 -3.75
C ASN A 290 1.41 2.42 -3.70
N ASN A 291 0.81 1.66 -4.63
CA ASN A 291 -0.62 1.48 -4.78
C ASN A 291 -1.19 0.35 -3.88
N ALA A 292 -0.55 0.07 -2.74
CA ALA A 292 -0.98 -0.99 -1.83
C ALA A 292 -2.32 -0.60 -1.16
N PRO A 293 -3.39 -1.41 -1.29
CA PRO A 293 -4.69 -1.08 -0.70
C PRO A 293 -4.66 -1.27 0.81
N VAL A 294 -5.43 -0.42 1.48
CA VAL A 294 -5.78 -0.52 2.90
C VAL A 294 -7.22 -1.02 3.03
N ALA A 295 -8.11 -0.58 2.13
CA ALA A 295 -9.52 -0.95 2.13
C ALA A 295 -9.70 -2.48 1.94
N GLY A 296 -10.39 -3.12 2.88
CA GLY A 296 -10.57 -4.58 2.91
C GLY A 296 -9.38 -5.39 3.42
N TYR A 297 -8.34 -4.73 3.93
CA TYR A 297 -7.14 -5.33 4.53
C TYR A 297 -6.82 -4.74 5.92
N GLU A 298 -7.72 -3.94 6.50
CA GLU A 298 -7.47 -3.12 7.70
C GLU A 298 -7.10 -3.95 8.93
N GLY A 299 -7.63 -5.16 9.07
CA GLY A 299 -7.24 -6.09 10.13
C GLY A 299 -5.80 -6.58 10.00
N ASP A 300 -5.30 -6.76 8.78
CA ASP A 300 -3.93 -7.17 8.48
C ASP A 300 -2.95 -6.00 8.54
N VAL A 301 -3.29 -4.87 7.90
CA VAL A 301 -2.34 -3.79 7.61
C VAL A 301 -2.61 -2.48 8.36
N GLY A 302 -3.70 -2.39 9.13
CA GLY A 302 -4.12 -1.19 9.85
C GLY A 302 -4.79 -0.15 8.93
N SER A 303 -5.61 0.72 9.51
CA SER A 303 -6.37 1.77 8.81
C SER A 303 -5.74 3.17 8.84
N LYS A 304 -4.65 3.34 9.60
CA LYS A 304 -3.88 4.60 9.68
C LYS A 304 -2.82 4.70 8.59
N THR A 305 -2.72 5.83 7.91
CA THR A 305 -1.61 6.19 7.02
C THR A 305 -1.19 7.63 7.27
N THR A 306 0.03 7.86 7.71
CA THR A 306 0.57 9.20 7.96
C THR A 306 1.35 9.72 6.76
N MET A 307 2.08 8.83 6.07
CA MET A 307 2.77 9.14 4.81
C MET A 307 2.63 7.96 3.84
N ARG A 308 2.43 8.23 2.55
CA ARG A 308 2.51 7.24 1.47
C ARG A 308 3.60 7.65 0.49
N LEU A 309 4.65 6.83 0.35
CA LEU A 309 5.71 7.02 -0.64
C LEU A 309 5.31 6.37 -1.96
N PHE A 310 5.31 7.15 -3.04
CA PHE A 310 4.85 6.70 -4.36
C PHE A 310 5.66 7.35 -5.49
N TYR A 311 5.56 6.79 -6.68
CA TYR A 311 5.99 7.39 -7.95
C TYR A 311 4.82 7.24 -8.96
N PRO A 312 4.79 7.93 -10.11
CA PRO A 312 3.58 8.00 -10.94
C PRO A 312 2.99 6.64 -11.30
N GLU A 313 3.83 5.70 -11.76
CA GLU A 313 3.40 4.34 -12.11
C GLU A 313 2.94 3.49 -10.90
N SER A 314 3.22 3.93 -9.67
CA SER A 314 2.80 3.29 -8.42
C SER A 314 1.81 4.12 -7.58
N ALA A 315 1.26 5.21 -8.11
CA ALA A 315 0.17 5.94 -7.47
C ALA A 315 -1.11 5.09 -7.43
N HIS A 316 -1.86 5.11 -6.30
CA HIS A 316 -3.20 4.53 -6.27
C HIS A 316 -4.20 5.44 -7.01
N PHE A 317 -5.11 4.89 -7.80
CA PHE A 317 -6.04 5.69 -8.61
C PHE A 317 -7.00 6.53 -7.76
N ASN A 318 -7.41 6.04 -6.60
CA ASN A 318 -8.25 6.75 -5.65
C ASN A 318 -7.57 6.75 -4.25
N PRO A 319 -6.74 7.75 -3.91
CA PRO A 319 -6.07 7.79 -2.61
C PRO A 319 -7.07 8.10 -1.47
N LYS A 320 -8.18 8.81 -1.75
CA LYS A 320 -9.21 9.16 -0.75
C LYS A 320 -9.95 7.95 -0.14
N VAL A 321 -9.72 6.75 -0.66
CA VAL A 321 -10.26 5.47 -0.13
C VAL A 321 -9.19 4.68 0.64
N GLU A 322 -7.91 4.85 0.33
CA GLU A 322 -6.80 4.06 0.91
C GLU A 322 -5.97 4.82 1.96
N ASP A 323 -6.21 6.13 2.10
CA ASP A 323 -5.44 7.05 2.92
C ASP A 323 -6.36 7.94 3.77
N ASN A 324 -5.83 8.46 4.88
CA ASN A 324 -6.56 9.38 5.74
C ASN A 324 -6.56 10.81 5.14
N PRO A 325 -7.51 11.69 5.50
CA PRO A 325 -7.60 13.04 4.93
C PRO A 325 -6.37 13.94 5.14
N ASP A 326 -5.52 13.61 6.12
CA ASP A 326 -4.28 14.31 6.48
C ASP A 326 -3.00 13.61 5.99
N THR A 327 -3.10 12.44 5.35
CA THR A 327 -1.94 11.68 4.85
C THR A 327 -1.07 12.51 3.92
N LEU A 328 0.25 12.48 4.13
CA LEU A 328 1.22 13.07 3.20
C LEU A 328 1.44 12.14 2.01
N LEU A 329 1.29 12.69 0.80
CA LEU A 329 1.58 11.99 -0.45
C LEU A 329 3.00 12.36 -0.90
N VAL A 330 3.95 11.49 -0.60
CA VAL A 330 5.39 11.72 -0.79
C VAL A 330 5.84 11.19 -2.14
N LEU A 331 6.10 12.09 -3.09
CA LEU A 331 6.61 11.74 -4.41
C LEU A 331 8.11 11.38 -4.32
N VAL A 332 8.42 10.18 -4.76
CA VAL A 332 9.77 9.68 -5.03
C VAL A 332 10.02 9.82 -6.53
N ALA A 333 10.85 10.78 -6.94
CA ALA A 333 11.16 11.00 -8.35
C ALA A 333 12.29 10.08 -8.84
N PHE A 334 12.05 9.39 -9.96
CA PHE A 334 13.03 8.54 -10.64
C PHE A 334 13.46 9.09 -12.00
N LYS A 335 12.70 10.02 -12.57
CA LYS A 335 12.92 10.64 -13.89
C LYS A 335 12.24 12.01 -13.95
N ALA A 336 12.76 12.95 -14.73
CA ALA A 336 12.18 14.30 -14.85
C ALA A 336 10.70 14.29 -15.32
N MET A 337 10.27 13.23 -16.02
CA MET A 337 8.88 13.01 -16.43
C MET A 337 7.91 12.84 -15.23
N ASP A 338 8.42 12.49 -14.04
CA ASP A 338 7.61 12.37 -12.83
C ASP A 338 7.15 13.74 -12.31
N PHE A 339 8.05 14.73 -12.35
CA PHE A 339 7.72 16.13 -12.11
C PHE A 339 6.75 16.67 -13.16
N HIS A 340 6.95 16.32 -14.44
CA HIS A 340 6.05 16.73 -15.51
C HIS A 340 4.64 16.14 -15.36
N TRP A 341 4.52 14.89 -14.89
CA TRP A 341 3.22 14.29 -14.57
C TRP A 341 2.54 15.00 -13.40
N ILE A 342 3.20 15.19 -12.26
CA ILE A 342 2.54 15.82 -11.10
C ILE A 342 2.24 17.31 -11.38
N GLU A 343 3.08 18.03 -12.14
CA GLU A 343 2.78 19.35 -12.68
C GLU A 343 1.48 19.32 -13.53
N SER A 344 1.35 18.34 -14.43
CA SER A 344 0.16 18.17 -15.26
C SER A 344 -1.09 17.75 -14.50
N ILE A 345 -0.94 17.05 -13.36
CA ILE A 345 -2.03 16.67 -12.47
C ILE A 345 -2.55 17.90 -11.72
N LEU A 346 -1.69 18.53 -10.93
CA LEU A 346 -2.08 19.58 -9.97
C LEU A 346 -2.43 20.92 -10.62
N SER A 347 -1.92 21.20 -11.82
CA SER A 347 -2.22 22.43 -12.60
C SER A 347 -3.19 22.21 -13.77
N ASP A 348 -3.93 21.08 -13.79
CA ASP A 348 -4.87 20.67 -14.86
C ASP A 348 -4.34 20.85 -16.31
N LYS A 349 -3.04 20.56 -16.52
CA LYS A 349 -2.42 20.67 -17.86
C LYS A 349 -2.69 19.40 -18.67
N LYS A 350 -2.41 19.45 -19.97
CA LYS A 350 -2.53 18.31 -20.91
C LYS A 350 -1.82 17.06 -20.37
N ARG A 351 -2.60 16.06 -19.95
CA ARG A 351 -2.15 14.86 -19.22
C ARG A 351 -1.11 14.04 -20.01
N VAL A 352 -0.07 13.56 -19.31
CA VAL A 352 1.05 12.83 -19.90
C VAL A 352 0.73 11.34 -20.10
N ARG A 353 1.02 10.78 -21.29
CA ARG A 353 0.74 9.37 -21.68
C ARG A 353 1.97 8.61 -22.22
N LYS A 354 3.18 9.15 -22.10
CA LYS A 354 4.44 8.56 -22.61
C LYS A 354 5.55 8.75 -21.59
N GLY A 355 6.55 7.87 -21.60
CA GLY A 355 7.69 7.91 -20.67
C GLY A 355 7.48 7.15 -19.35
N PHE A 356 6.43 6.32 -19.26
CA PHE A 356 6.08 5.51 -18.11
C PHE A 356 5.97 4.03 -18.51
N TRP A 357 6.39 3.11 -17.64
CA TRP A 357 6.35 1.65 -17.92
C TRP A 357 4.96 1.04 -17.65
N LYS A 358 4.16 1.69 -16.81
CA LYS A 358 2.74 1.44 -16.54
C LYS A 358 2.05 2.80 -16.54
N GLN A 359 0.86 2.91 -17.13
CA GLN A 359 0.17 4.21 -17.24
C GLN A 359 -0.19 4.74 -15.84
N PRO A 360 0.34 5.91 -15.40
CA PRO A 360 -0.07 6.55 -14.16
C PRO A 360 -1.52 7.08 -14.25
N PRO A 361 -2.17 7.41 -13.11
CA PRO A 361 -3.46 8.08 -13.11
C PRO A 361 -3.48 9.31 -14.03
N LEU A 362 -4.50 9.41 -14.90
CA LEU A 362 -4.72 10.55 -15.80
C LEU A 362 -5.57 11.65 -15.16
N ILE A 363 -6.37 11.26 -14.17
CA ILE A 363 -7.11 12.13 -13.26
C ILE A 363 -6.72 11.63 -11.87
N TRP A 364 -6.32 12.54 -10.97
CA TRP A 364 -5.89 12.19 -9.63
C TRP A 364 -6.32 13.30 -8.69
N ASP A 365 -7.37 13.03 -7.91
CA ASP A 365 -8.02 14.00 -7.03
C ASP A 365 -7.31 14.04 -5.67
N VAL A 366 -6.34 14.94 -5.56
CA VAL A 366 -5.46 15.12 -4.39
C VAL A 366 -5.27 16.60 -4.07
N ASN A 367 -5.15 16.95 -2.79
CA ASN A 367 -4.86 18.32 -2.38
C ASN A 367 -3.35 18.61 -2.58
N PRO A 368 -2.95 19.66 -3.32
CA PRO A 368 -1.54 20.02 -3.49
C PRO A 368 -0.80 20.24 -2.16
N LYS A 369 -1.51 20.63 -1.08
CA LYS A 369 -0.95 20.79 0.28
C LYS A 369 -0.58 19.47 0.97
N GLN A 370 -1.10 18.32 0.51
CA GLN A 370 -0.69 16.98 0.98
C GLN A 370 0.58 16.48 0.27
N ILE A 371 0.87 16.98 -0.93
CA ILE A 371 2.01 16.54 -1.73
C ILE A 371 3.32 17.00 -1.09
N ARG A 372 4.32 16.11 -1.08
CA ARG A 372 5.71 16.38 -0.69
C ARG A 372 6.64 15.83 -1.76
N ILE A 373 7.76 16.50 -2.02
CA ILE A 373 8.80 16.01 -2.92
C ILE A 373 9.99 15.53 -2.08
N LEU A 374 10.25 14.22 -2.07
CA LEU A 374 11.35 13.64 -1.30
C LEU A 374 12.70 14.10 -1.86
N ASN A 375 13.64 14.43 -0.96
CA ASN A 375 15.00 14.75 -1.36
C ASN A 375 15.73 13.50 -1.91
N PRO A 376 16.27 13.52 -3.15
CA PRO A 376 17.03 12.41 -3.74
C PRO A 376 18.22 11.90 -2.90
N PHE A 377 18.73 12.72 -1.98
CA PHE A 377 19.73 12.32 -0.98
C PHE A 377 19.38 11.01 -0.25
N PHE A 378 18.10 10.77 0.08
CA PHE A 378 17.71 9.54 0.76
C PHE A 378 17.76 8.29 -0.13
N MET A 379 17.71 8.48 -1.47
CA MET A 379 17.97 7.41 -2.44
C MET A 379 19.47 7.21 -2.65
N GLU A 380 20.25 8.29 -2.79
CA GLU A 380 21.71 8.28 -2.88
C GLU A 380 22.31 7.51 -1.69
N ILE A 381 21.94 7.89 -0.47
CA ILE A 381 22.54 7.32 0.74
C ILE A 381 22.09 5.87 1.00
N ALA A 382 20.86 5.50 0.61
CA ALA A 382 20.42 4.11 0.63
C ALA A 382 21.18 3.25 -0.41
N ALA A 383 21.43 3.79 -1.60
CA ALA A 383 22.15 3.12 -2.66
C ALA A 383 23.64 2.92 -2.32
N ASP A 384 24.31 3.96 -1.80
CA ASP A 384 25.72 3.90 -1.40
C ASP A 384 25.92 3.09 -0.11
N LYS A 385 25.31 3.50 1.02
CA LYS A 385 25.66 2.95 2.34
C LYS A 385 25.09 1.54 2.58
N LEU A 386 23.86 1.27 2.14
CA LEU A 386 23.21 -0.02 2.38
C LEU A 386 23.52 -1.05 1.29
N LEU A 387 23.58 -0.62 0.02
CA LEU A 387 23.73 -1.50 -1.15
C LEU A 387 25.10 -1.41 -1.85
N ARG A 388 25.93 -0.41 -1.55
CA ARG A 388 27.26 -0.18 -2.19
C ARG A 388 27.18 -0.04 -3.71
N LEU A 389 26.12 0.58 -4.20
CA LEU A 389 25.91 0.88 -5.61
C LEU A 389 26.65 2.17 -5.98
N PRO A 390 27.38 2.24 -7.10
CA PRO A 390 27.91 3.50 -7.60
C PRO A 390 26.78 4.41 -8.12
N MET A 391 26.89 5.73 -7.94
CA MET A 391 25.88 6.69 -8.44
C MET A 391 25.91 6.81 -9.97
N GLN A 392 27.09 6.66 -10.58
CA GLN A 392 27.25 6.56 -12.02
C GLN A 392 27.25 5.07 -12.41
N GLN A 393 26.23 4.65 -13.16
CA GLN A 393 26.06 3.25 -13.57
C GLN A 393 25.94 3.11 -15.09
N PRO A 394 26.41 2.00 -15.69
CA PRO A 394 26.26 1.75 -17.12
C PRO A 394 24.79 1.79 -17.56
N HIS A 395 24.51 2.35 -18.74
CA HIS A 395 23.13 2.50 -19.23
C HIS A 395 22.31 1.18 -19.31
N LYS A 396 23.00 0.02 -19.38
CA LYS A 396 22.38 -1.32 -19.39
C LYS A 396 22.02 -1.86 -17.99
N ILE A 397 22.54 -1.27 -16.92
CA ILE A 397 22.37 -1.72 -15.53
C ILE A 397 22.15 -0.48 -14.67
N LYS A 398 20.88 -0.11 -14.43
CA LYS A 398 20.51 0.97 -13.49
C LYS A 398 19.86 0.36 -12.23
N GLN A 399 20.69 -0.25 -11.39
CA GLN A 399 20.28 -0.75 -10.07
C GLN A 399 20.04 0.41 -9.11
N LYS A 400 19.02 0.28 -8.26
CA LYS A 400 18.58 1.29 -7.29
C LYS A 400 17.83 0.61 -6.14
N PRO A 401 17.77 1.22 -4.94
CA PRO A 401 16.89 0.77 -3.86
C PRO A 401 15.41 0.69 -4.28
N THR A 402 14.66 -0.27 -3.74
CA THR A 402 13.19 -0.25 -3.76
C THR A 402 12.64 0.93 -2.96
N THR A 403 11.37 1.29 -3.22
CA THR A 403 10.61 2.22 -2.36
C THR A 403 10.60 1.76 -0.88
N GLY A 404 10.70 0.44 -0.63
CA GLY A 404 10.71 -0.12 0.72
C GLY A 404 12.01 0.17 1.47
N LEU A 405 13.17 -0.10 0.86
CA LEU A 405 14.45 0.21 1.50
C LEU A 405 14.67 1.72 1.65
N LEU A 406 14.19 2.51 0.67
CA LEU A 406 14.12 3.97 0.76
C LEU A 406 13.24 4.44 1.93
N ALA A 407 12.08 3.84 2.14
CA ALA A 407 11.19 4.22 3.24
C ALA A 407 11.75 3.84 4.61
N ILE A 408 12.48 2.73 4.73
CA ILE A 408 13.26 2.42 5.95
C ILE A 408 14.34 3.49 6.17
N THR A 409 15.08 3.86 5.12
CA THR A 409 16.11 4.91 5.19
C THR A 409 15.51 6.24 5.63
N LEU A 410 14.38 6.65 5.06
CA LEU A 410 13.63 7.84 5.46
C LEU A 410 13.17 7.76 6.93
N ALA A 411 12.55 6.65 7.34
CA ALA A 411 12.09 6.48 8.71
C ALA A 411 13.24 6.60 9.73
N LEU A 412 14.40 6.03 9.42
CA LEU A 412 15.60 6.12 10.27
C LEU A 412 16.11 7.56 10.46
N HIS A 413 15.91 8.47 9.49
CA HIS A 413 16.27 9.89 9.60
C HIS A 413 15.13 10.80 10.11
N LEU A 414 13.88 10.31 10.09
CA LEU A 414 12.69 11.07 10.48
C LEU A 414 12.24 10.80 11.92
N CYS A 415 12.59 9.64 12.46
CA CYS A 415 11.95 9.06 13.64
C CYS A 415 12.96 8.71 14.73
N ASP A 416 12.47 8.44 15.94
CA ASP A 416 13.31 8.08 17.08
C ASP A 416 13.34 6.55 17.30
N LEU A 417 12.23 5.87 16.96
CA LEU A 417 12.06 4.41 16.96
C LEU A 417 11.42 3.98 15.64
N VAL A 418 12.01 2.99 14.95
CA VAL A 418 11.59 2.53 13.62
C VAL A 418 11.33 1.03 13.62
N HIS A 419 10.07 0.66 13.43
CA HIS A 419 9.67 -0.72 13.18
C HIS A 419 9.29 -0.91 11.71
N ILE A 420 9.29 -2.16 11.25
CA ILE A 420 8.92 -2.54 9.89
C ILE A 420 7.88 -3.67 9.95
N ALA A 421 7.02 -3.79 8.92
CA ALA A 421 6.07 -4.89 8.78
C ALA A 421 5.87 -5.22 7.29
N GLY A 422 5.66 -6.49 6.92
CA GLY A 422 5.48 -6.86 5.52
C GLY A 422 6.75 -6.69 4.67
N PHE A 423 7.91 -6.97 5.27
CA PHE A 423 9.21 -7.01 4.59
C PHE A 423 9.76 -8.44 4.53
N GLY A 424 10.60 -8.69 3.54
CA GLY A 424 11.07 -10.02 3.16
C GLY A 424 10.39 -10.53 1.88
N TYR A 425 10.85 -11.66 1.38
CA TYR A 425 10.35 -12.30 0.17
C TYR A 425 9.93 -13.75 0.48
N PRO A 426 9.16 -14.40 -0.41
CA PRO A 426 8.95 -15.85 -0.37
C PRO A 426 10.26 -16.62 -0.39
N ASP A 427 10.26 -17.81 0.22
CA ASP A 427 11.41 -18.70 0.20
C ASP A 427 11.74 -19.16 -1.23
N ALA A 428 13.02 -19.46 -1.51
CA ALA A 428 13.47 -19.85 -2.85
C ALA A 428 12.81 -21.14 -3.36
N GLN A 429 12.26 -21.94 -2.45
CA GLN A 429 11.50 -23.16 -2.70
C GLN A 429 10.03 -22.82 -3.06
N ASN A 430 9.44 -21.79 -2.43
CA ASN A 430 8.03 -21.43 -2.59
C ASN A 430 7.78 -20.42 -3.73
N LYS A 431 8.28 -20.71 -4.94
CA LYS A 431 8.17 -19.83 -6.12
C LYS A 431 6.74 -19.59 -6.65
N LYS A 432 5.72 -20.13 -5.96
CA LYS A 432 4.28 -19.94 -6.24
C LYS A 432 3.60 -18.97 -5.27
N GLU A 433 4.22 -18.65 -4.14
CA GLU A 433 3.72 -17.64 -3.20
C GLU A 433 3.60 -16.28 -3.89
N SER A 434 2.63 -15.46 -3.47
CA SER A 434 2.63 -14.06 -3.88
C SER A 434 3.77 -13.33 -3.17
N ILE A 435 4.31 -12.28 -3.80
CA ILE A 435 5.16 -11.31 -3.10
C ILE A 435 4.33 -10.29 -2.34
N HIS A 436 3.03 -10.14 -2.63
CA HIS A 436 2.15 -9.12 -2.05
C HIS A 436 0.96 -9.70 -1.28
N TYR A 437 0.45 -8.95 -0.29
CA TYR A 437 -0.70 -9.39 0.52
C TYR A 437 -2.06 -9.27 -0.21
N TYR A 438 -2.15 -8.43 -1.25
CA TYR A 438 -3.41 -8.01 -1.87
C TYR A 438 -3.62 -8.49 -3.31
N GLU A 439 -2.61 -9.09 -3.95
CA GLU A 439 -2.67 -9.56 -5.34
C GLU A 439 -1.90 -10.89 -5.50
N GLN A 440 -2.10 -11.59 -6.61
CA GLN A 440 -1.46 -12.89 -6.89
C GLN A 440 -0.32 -12.76 -7.91
N ILE A 441 0.77 -12.09 -7.53
CA ILE A 441 1.97 -11.96 -8.38
C ILE A 441 3.19 -12.60 -7.70
N THR A 442 3.92 -13.45 -8.43
CA THR A 442 5.10 -14.14 -7.90
C THR A 442 6.38 -13.32 -8.12
N ILE A 443 7.49 -13.70 -7.47
CA ILE A 443 8.79 -13.02 -7.59
C ILE A 443 9.33 -12.92 -9.03
N LYS A 444 8.82 -13.77 -9.96
CA LYS A 444 9.09 -13.65 -11.40
C LYS A 444 8.74 -12.28 -11.98
N SER A 445 7.73 -11.60 -11.43
CA SER A 445 7.34 -10.25 -11.83
C SER A 445 8.44 -9.20 -11.60
N MET A 446 9.29 -9.41 -10.60
CA MET A 446 10.38 -8.48 -10.24
C MET A 446 11.66 -8.71 -11.06
N ALA A 447 11.76 -9.77 -11.86
CA ALA A 447 13.00 -10.17 -12.53
C ALA A 447 13.61 -9.10 -13.46
N TRP A 448 12.78 -8.19 -13.98
CA TRP A 448 13.19 -7.09 -14.88
C TRP A 448 13.14 -5.70 -14.20
N SER A 449 12.91 -5.65 -12.89
CA SER A 449 12.70 -4.39 -12.14
C SER A 449 13.96 -3.54 -11.91
N GLY A 450 15.15 -4.14 -12.05
CA GLY A 450 16.44 -3.52 -11.72
C GLY A 450 16.79 -3.53 -10.23
N HIS A 451 15.94 -4.04 -9.35
CA HIS A 451 16.22 -4.12 -7.91
C HIS A 451 16.98 -5.40 -7.55
N ASN A 452 18.03 -5.29 -6.72
CA ASN A 452 18.76 -6.44 -6.20
C ASN A 452 18.16 -6.90 -4.86
N VAL A 453 17.00 -7.53 -4.94
CA VAL A 453 16.18 -7.94 -3.77
C VAL A 453 16.95 -8.74 -2.72
N SER A 454 17.95 -9.53 -3.12
CA SER A 454 18.82 -10.31 -2.22
C SER A 454 19.79 -9.42 -1.42
N GLN A 455 20.35 -8.38 -2.05
CA GLN A 455 21.18 -7.40 -1.33
C GLN A 455 20.33 -6.52 -0.41
N GLU A 456 19.11 -6.15 -0.81
CA GLU A 456 18.18 -5.42 0.07
C GLU A 456 17.78 -6.25 1.29
N ALA A 457 17.50 -7.54 1.12
CA ALA A 457 17.25 -8.44 2.23
C ALA A 457 18.45 -8.55 3.19
N LEU A 458 19.68 -8.60 2.66
CA LEU A 458 20.90 -8.59 3.47
C LEU A 458 21.17 -7.23 4.14
N ALA A 459 20.73 -6.11 3.57
CA ALA A 459 20.75 -4.80 4.23
C ALA A 459 19.74 -4.75 5.40
N ILE A 460 18.50 -5.18 5.18
CA ILE A 460 17.47 -5.24 6.23
C ILE A 460 17.88 -6.19 7.36
N LYS A 461 18.45 -7.37 7.04
CA LYS A 461 18.98 -8.31 8.05
C LYS A 461 20.02 -7.64 8.95
N ARG A 462 20.98 -6.90 8.37
CA ARG A 462 22.00 -6.16 9.14
C ARG A 462 21.40 -5.04 9.99
N MET A 463 20.35 -4.36 9.52
CA MET A 463 19.63 -3.36 10.32
C MET A 463 18.83 -3.97 11.48
N LEU A 464 18.32 -5.20 11.34
CA LEU A 464 17.71 -5.98 12.42
C LEU A 464 18.77 -6.46 13.42
N GLU A 465 19.90 -7.00 12.94
CA GLU A 465 21.01 -7.52 13.77
C GLU A 465 21.63 -6.45 14.69
N ILE A 466 21.75 -5.20 14.25
CA ILE A 466 22.22 -4.08 15.09
C ILE A 466 21.10 -3.36 15.86
N GLY A 467 19.85 -3.84 15.76
CA GLY A 467 18.68 -3.22 16.38
C GLY A 467 18.36 -1.80 15.88
N ALA A 468 18.75 -1.45 14.65
CA ALA A 468 18.37 -0.19 13.99
C ALA A 468 16.89 -0.18 13.60
N VAL A 469 16.36 -1.33 13.20
CA VAL A 469 14.92 -1.56 13.04
C VAL A 469 14.49 -2.84 13.75
N LYS A 470 13.18 -3.02 13.94
CA LYS A 470 12.55 -4.23 14.48
C LYS A 470 11.39 -4.65 13.58
N ASN A 471 11.29 -5.92 13.21
CA ASN A 471 10.19 -6.41 12.38
C ASN A 471 8.99 -6.83 13.25
N LEU A 472 7.78 -6.53 12.78
CA LEU A 472 6.51 -6.98 13.36
C LEU A 472 6.01 -8.26 12.69
N THR A 473 6.47 -8.56 11.47
CA THR A 473 6.35 -9.91 10.88
C THR A 473 7.64 -10.70 11.13
N TYR A 474 7.62 -11.99 10.82
CA TYR A 474 8.86 -12.76 10.63
C TYR A 474 9.68 -12.19 9.46
N PHE A 475 11.01 -12.36 9.48
CA PHE A 475 11.96 -11.96 8.43
C PHE A 475 12.77 -13.17 7.92
#